data_AF-A0A2W4R053-F1
#
_entry.id   AF-A0A2W4R053-F1
#
_cell.length_a   1.000
_cell.length_b   1.000
_cell.length_c   1.000
_cell.angle_alpha   90.00
_cell.angle_beta   90.00
_cell.angle_gamma   90.00
#
_symmetry.space_group_name_H-M   'P 1'
#
loop_
_entity.id
_entity.type
_entity.pdbx_description
1 polymer ?
#
loop_
_entity_poly.entity_id
_entity_poly.type
_entity_poly.pdbx_seq_one_letter_code
_entity_poly.pdbx_strand_id
1 'polypeptide(L)'
;MKDESAGFLAELLENPLEVRERTVRGVIDRSLFEAVTAAGAHDQTALALAEIFGWDIDFVLDIQRGDSFVVTYQELLQDGEYVKDGPVLAARFVNRGREYVAVRYERPDGTADYYTPEGKSMRKAFLRAPLEFTRVSSRFNLNRRHPVLNRIRAHKGVDYAAPTGTPVRAAGDGRVIFAGRKGGYGNVVEIDHSRGVVTLYAHLSRFAKGIRAGQRVQQGKVIGYVGMTGLATGPHLHYEYRLNGVHKDPQKVPLPDARPIEPELLADFLAKTAPLVASLDLPFGPALVAR
;
A
#
# COMPACT_ATOMS: atom_id res chain seq x y z
N MET A 1 39.62 -39.07 -30.21
CA MET A 1 38.68 -38.08 -30.78
C MET A 1 37.52 -37.97 -29.80
N LYS A 2 37.38 -36.83 -29.13
CA LYS A 2 36.24 -36.53 -28.26
C LYS A 2 35.12 -36.02 -29.15
N ASP A 3 33.97 -36.66 -29.09
CA ASP A 3 32.76 -36.26 -29.80
C ASP A 3 32.13 -35.08 -29.05
N GLU A 4 32.16 -33.89 -29.67
CA GLU A 4 31.62 -32.62 -29.15
C GLU A 4 30.15 -32.38 -29.59
N SER A 5 29.41 -33.43 -29.95
CA SER A 5 28.04 -33.30 -30.50
C SER A 5 26.88 -33.67 -29.55
N ALA A 6 27.15 -33.98 -28.29
CA ALA A 6 26.08 -34.26 -27.32
C ALA A 6 25.48 -32.95 -26.76
N GLY A 7 24.49 -32.41 -27.45
CA GLY A 7 23.68 -31.29 -26.94
C GLY A 7 22.89 -31.67 -25.68
N PHE A 8 22.50 -30.67 -24.89
CA PHE A 8 21.65 -30.86 -23.71
C PHE A 8 20.17 -30.88 -24.11
N LEU A 9 19.43 -31.89 -23.66
CA LEU A 9 17.97 -31.89 -23.64
C LEU A 9 17.52 -31.17 -22.36
N ALA A 10 16.79 -30.08 -22.50
CA ALA A 10 16.10 -29.42 -21.41
C ALA A 10 14.61 -29.68 -21.58
N GLU A 11 13.99 -30.31 -20.58
CA GLU A 11 12.55 -30.49 -20.49
C GLU A 11 12.02 -29.53 -19.42
N LEU A 12 11.07 -28.68 -19.81
CA LEU A 12 10.39 -27.79 -18.87
C LEU A 12 9.29 -28.60 -18.17
N LEU A 13 9.56 -29.03 -16.94
CA LEU A 13 8.53 -29.61 -16.08
C LEU A 13 7.76 -28.47 -15.41
N GLU A 14 6.52 -28.24 -15.85
CA GLU A 14 5.58 -27.38 -15.16
C GLU A 14 5.00 -28.14 -13.96
N ASN A 15 5.51 -27.87 -12.76
CA ASN A 15 4.91 -28.36 -11.50
C ASN A 15 4.07 -27.22 -10.87
N PRO A 16 2.74 -27.16 -11.13
CA PRO A 16 1.90 -26.09 -10.61
C PRO A 16 1.77 -26.18 -9.09
N LEU A 17 1.82 -25.03 -8.42
CA LEU A 17 1.62 -24.96 -6.97
C LEU A 17 0.19 -25.37 -6.61
N GLU A 18 0.06 -26.24 -5.63
CA GLU A 18 -1.20 -26.58 -4.99
C GLU A 18 -1.64 -25.41 -4.10
N VAL A 19 -2.92 -25.04 -4.17
CA VAL A 19 -3.47 -23.92 -3.38
C VAL A 19 -4.40 -24.48 -2.32
N ARG A 20 -4.14 -24.13 -1.05
CA ARG A 20 -4.99 -24.52 0.08
C ARG A 20 -5.45 -23.28 0.83
N GLU A 21 -6.75 -23.20 1.14
CA GLU A 21 -7.23 -22.15 2.04
C GLU A 21 -6.98 -22.54 3.50
N ARG A 22 -6.43 -21.59 4.26
CA ARG A 22 -6.17 -21.74 5.68
C ARG A 22 -6.73 -20.54 6.44
N THR A 23 -7.35 -20.82 7.58
CA THR A 23 -7.81 -19.78 8.51
C THR A 23 -7.02 -19.89 9.81
N VAL A 24 -6.52 -18.77 10.31
CA VAL A 24 -5.86 -18.68 11.62
C VAL A 24 -6.42 -17.51 12.41
N ARG A 25 -6.29 -17.56 13.74
CA ARG A 25 -6.70 -16.49 14.64
C ARG A 25 -5.64 -16.27 15.71
N GLY A 26 -5.49 -15.03 16.15
CA GLY A 26 -4.52 -14.68 17.18
C GLY A 26 -4.97 -13.51 18.03
N VAL A 27 -4.42 -13.44 19.24
CA VAL A 27 -4.53 -12.29 20.13
C VAL A 27 -3.14 -11.71 20.30
N ILE A 28 -3.02 -10.40 20.16
CA ILE A 28 -1.76 -9.68 20.25
C ILE A 28 -1.38 -9.55 21.72
N ASP A 29 -0.17 -10.01 22.05
CA ASP A 29 0.48 -9.73 23.33
C ASP A 29 1.51 -8.61 23.20
N ARG A 30 2.42 -8.74 22.23
CA ARG A 30 3.55 -7.81 22.01
C ARG A 30 3.57 -7.19 20.62
N SER A 31 3.40 -7.99 19.57
CA SER A 31 3.40 -7.52 18.19
C SER A 31 2.50 -8.37 17.30
N LEU A 32 2.09 -7.80 16.16
CA LEU A 32 1.32 -8.52 15.15
C LEU A 32 2.07 -9.76 14.62
N PHE A 33 3.36 -9.60 14.31
CA PHE A 33 4.19 -10.67 13.75
C PHE A 33 4.26 -11.86 14.69
N GLU A 34 4.59 -11.64 15.97
CA GLU A 34 4.63 -12.71 16.97
C GLU A 34 3.29 -13.42 17.11
N ALA A 35 2.18 -12.68 17.09
CA ALA A 35 0.84 -13.27 17.20
C ALA A 35 0.45 -14.09 15.97
N VAL A 36 0.85 -13.66 14.76
CA VAL A 36 0.65 -14.40 13.50
C VAL A 36 1.47 -15.68 13.49
N THR A 37 2.76 -15.63 13.88
CA THR A 37 3.62 -16.81 14.01
C THR A 37 3.07 -17.78 15.04
N ALA A 38 2.63 -17.30 16.21
CA ALA A 38 2.04 -18.14 17.25
C ALA A 38 0.72 -18.78 16.81
N ALA A 39 -0.05 -18.13 15.92
CA ALA A 39 -1.24 -18.70 15.29
C ALA A 39 -0.92 -19.72 14.18
N GLY A 40 0.37 -19.93 13.87
CA GLY A 40 0.88 -20.90 12.92
C GLY A 40 0.96 -20.41 11.47
N ALA A 41 0.83 -19.11 11.22
CA ALA A 41 1.05 -18.48 9.91
C ALA A 41 2.43 -17.79 9.85
N HIS A 42 2.80 -17.24 8.69
CA HIS A 42 4.13 -16.67 8.47
C HIS A 42 4.13 -15.14 8.41
N ASP A 43 5.33 -14.53 8.47
CA ASP A 43 5.52 -13.08 8.42
C ASP A 43 4.89 -12.43 7.19
N GLN A 44 4.77 -13.15 6.07
CA GLN A 44 4.08 -12.68 4.86
C GLN A 44 2.60 -12.37 5.14
N THR A 45 1.92 -13.22 5.93
CA THR A 45 0.55 -12.96 6.37
C THR A 45 0.47 -11.75 7.30
N ALA A 46 1.44 -11.56 8.21
CA ALA A 46 1.49 -10.38 9.09
C ALA A 46 1.67 -9.08 8.29
N LEU A 47 2.56 -9.09 7.30
CA LEU A 47 2.76 -7.97 6.36
C LEU A 47 1.49 -7.68 5.58
N ALA A 48 0.82 -8.70 5.03
CA ALA A 48 -0.43 -8.53 4.29
C ALA A 48 -1.52 -7.90 5.15
N LEU A 49 -1.68 -8.34 6.42
CA LEU A 49 -2.62 -7.73 7.36
C LEU A 49 -2.29 -6.26 7.63
N ALA A 50 -1.00 -5.95 7.84
CA ALA A 50 -0.56 -4.57 8.04
C ALA A 50 -0.82 -3.69 6.81
N GLU A 51 -0.66 -4.22 5.60
CA GLU A 51 -0.97 -3.50 4.35
C GLU A 51 -2.48 -3.25 4.17
N ILE A 52 -3.32 -4.25 4.51
CA ILE A 52 -4.78 -4.16 4.35
C ILE A 52 -5.37 -3.14 5.34
N PHE A 53 -4.98 -3.23 6.62
CA PHE A 53 -5.58 -2.41 7.68
C PHE A 53 -4.76 -1.16 8.06
N GLY A 54 -3.54 -1.02 7.54
CA GLY A 54 -2.62 0.07 7.88
C GLY A 54 -3.13 1.47 7.52
N TRP A 55 -4.24 1.54 6.79
CA TRP A 55 -4.96 2.76 6.47
C TRP A 55 -5.82 3.30 7.60
N ASP A 56 -6.33 2.41 8.46
CA ASP A 56 -7.23 2.74 9.57
C ASP A 56 -6.62 2.43 10.94
N ILE A 57 -5.52 1.67 10.98
CA ILE A 57 -4.78 1.28 12.19
C ILE A 57 -3.31 1.63 12.00
N ASP A 58 -2.73 2.46 12.87
CA ASP A 58 -1.27 2.64 12.91
C ASP A 58 -0.64 1.45 13.65
N PHE A 59 -0.11 0.46 12.93
CA PHE A 59 0.45 -0.75 13.55
C PHE A 59 1.66 -0.51 14.47
N VAL A 60 2.26 0.69 14.44
CA VAL A 60 3.36 1.08 15.33
C VAL A 60 2.83 1.74 16.60
N LEU A 61 1.78 2.57 16.49
CA LEU A 61 1.30 3.41 17.60
C LEU A 61 -0.01 2.93 18.23
N ASP A 62 -0.83 2.19 17.49
CA ASP A 62 -2.19 1.84 17.88
C ASP A 62 -2.35 0.43 18.44
N ILE A 63 -1.40 -0.47 18.17
CA ILE A 63 -1.47 -1.87 18.60
C ILE A 63 -1.32 -2.00 20.12
N GLN A 64 -2.21 -2.77 20.72
CA GLN A 64 -2.24 -3.03 22.16
C GLN A 64 -2.40 -4.51 22.47
N ARG A 65 -1.96 -4.89 23.67
CA ARG A 65 -2.25 -6.21 24.24
C ARG A 65 -3.77 -6.42 24.28
N GLY A 66 -4.24 -7.54 23.73
CA GLY A 66 -5.66 -7.89 23.66
C GLY A 66 -6.34 -7.56 22.33
N ASP A 67 -5.70 -6.79 21.45
CA ASP A 67 -6.12 -6.70 20.04
C ASP A 67 -6.10 -8.09 19.41
N SER A 68 -6.95 -8.35 18.42
CA SER A 68 -7.08 -9.70 17.86
C SER A 68 -7.32 -9.68 16.36
N PHE A 69 -7.02 -10.81 15.71
CA PHE A 69 -7.31 -10.99 14.30
C PHE A 69 -7.82 -12.39 14.01
N VAL A 70 -8.59 -12.50 12.92
CA VAL A 70 -8.90 -13.74 12.21
C VAL A 70 -8.55 -13.49 10.75
N VAL A 71 -7.83 -14.41 10.12
CA VAL A 71 -7.42 -14.26 8.72
C VAL A 71 -7.58 -15.59 7.99
N THR A 72 -8.23 -15.52 6.84
CA THR A 72 -8.36 -16.59 5.86
C THR A 72 -7.50 -16.23 4.66
N TYR A 73 -6.54 -17.07 4.32
CA TYR A 73 -5.54 -16.82 3.29
C TYR A 73 -5.26 -18.11 2.51
N GLN A 74 -4.59 -17.97 1.36
CA GLN A 74 -4.11 -19.13 0.59
C GLN A 74 -2.71 -19.51 1.06
N GLU A 75 -2.45 -20.81 1.23
CA GLU A 75 -1.11 -21.39 1.30
C GLU A 75 -0.80 -22.02 -0.06
N LEU A 76 0.40 -21.75 -0.56
CA LEU A 76 0.91 -22.35 -1.78
C LEU A 76 1.86 -23.47 -1.41
N LEU A 77 1.52 -24.68 -1.85
CA LEU A 77 2.28 -25.89 -1.59
C LEU A 77 2.85 -26.44 -2.90
N GLN A 78 3.93 -27.19 -2.78
CA GLN A 78 4.50 -27.98 -3.86
C GLN A 78 4.79 -29.36 -3.32
N ASP A 79 4.23 -30.39 -3.97
CA ASP A 79 4.37 -31.78 -3.55
C ASP A 79 3.97 -32.01 -2.08
N GLY A 80 2.94 -31.28 -1.61
CA GLY A 80 2.46 -31.30 -0.23
C GLY A 80 3.30 -30.49 0.78
N GLU A 81 4.42 -29.89 0.36
CA GLU A 81 5.27 -29.04 1.21
C GLU A 81 4.93 -27.56 1.05
N TYR A 82 4.97 -26.81 2.14
CA TYR A 82 4.74 -25.36 2.12
C TYR A 82 5.85 -24.65 1.33
N VAL A 83 5.45 -23.78 0.39
CA VAL A 83 6.37 -22.91 -0.37
C VAL A 83 6.28 -21.47 0.12
N LYS A 84 5.07 -20.91 0.16
CA LYS A 84 4.82 -19.52 0.60
C LYS A 84 3.34 -19.28 0.91
N ASP A 85 3.07 -18.18 1.60
CA ASP A 85 1.72 -17.67 1.72
C ASP A 85 1.31 -17.01 0.37
N GLY A 86 0.08 -17.28 -0.04
CA GLY A 86 -0.65 -16.62 -1.11
C GLY A 86 -1.43 -15.40 -0.59
N PRO A 87 -2.39 -14.90 -1.38
CA PRO A 87 -3.18 -13.74 -0.98
C PRO A 87 -4.06 -14.02 0.24
N VAL A 88 -4.26 -12.99 1.07
CA VAL A 88 -5.35 -12.95 2.05
C VAL A 88 -6.67 -12.89 1.30
N LEU A 89 -7.62 -13.75 1.67
CA LEU A 89 -8.95 -13.82 1.07
C LEU A 89 -9.95 -13.00 1.89
N ALA A 90 -9.89 -13.12 3.22
CA ALA A 90 -10.65 -12.29 4.14
C ALA A 90 -9.90 -12.14 5.46
N ALA A 91 -10.12 -11.03 6.15
CA ALA A 91 -9.57 -10.80 7.47
C ALA A 91 -10.51 -9.94 8.32
N ARG A 92 -10.51 -10.22 9.62
CA ARG A 92 -11.10 -9.38 10.66
C ARG A 92 -9.99 -8.97 11.61
N PHE A 93 -9.96 -7.70 11.97
CA PHE A 93 -9.06 -7.15 12.98
C PHE A 93 -9.86 -6.37 14.01
N VAL A 94 -9.59 -6.61 15.29
CA VAL A 94 -10.17 -5.84 16.41
C VAL A 94 -9.03 -5.06 17.05
N ASN A 95 -9.04 -3.74 16.89
CA ASN A 95 -8.09 -2.83 17.51
C ASN A 95 -8.82 -1.90 18.47
N ARG A 96 -8.40 -1.88 19.75
CA ARG A 96 -9.02 -1.05 20.80
C ARG A 96 -10.55 -1.22 20.90
N GLY A 97 -11.02 -2.46 20.71
CA GLY A 97 -12.45 -2.80 20.73
C GLY A 97 -13.24 -2.41 19.47
N ARG A 98 -12.61 -1.79 18.47
CA ARG A 98 -13.23 -1.51 17.18
C ARG A 98 -12.89 -2.60 16.17
N GLU A 99 -13.92 -3.11 15.51
CA GLU A 99 -13.79 -4.13 14.47
C GLU A 99 -13.58 -3.51 13.08
N TYR A 100 -12.70 -4.15 12.31
CA TYR A 100 -12.41 -3.88 10.91
C TYR A 100 -12.47 -5.19 10.15
N VAL A 101 -13.22 -5.24 9.04
CA VAL A 101 -13.34 -6.42 8.20
C VAL A 101 -12.95 -6.05 6.78
N ALA A 102 -12.11 -6.89 6.18
CA ALA A 102 -11.63 -6.76 4.82
C ALA A 102 -11.84 -8.08 4.06
N VAL A 103 -12.26 -7.99 2.81
CA VAL A 103 -12.40 -9.13 1.91
C VAL A 103 -11.79 -8.81 0.55
N ARG A 104 -11.03 -9.76 0.01
CA ARG A 104 -10.43 -9.67 -1.33
C ARG A 104 -11.51 -9.91 -2.38
N TYR A 105 -11.58 -9.02 -3.36
CA TYR A 105 -12.40 -9.19 -4.55
C TYR A 105 -11.55 -9.06 -5.80
N GLU A 106 -11.64 -10.06 -6.66
CA GLU A 106 -11.03 -10.06 -7.98
C GLU A 106 -12.06 -9.70 -9.03
N ARG A 107 -11.78 -8.61 -9.74
CA ARG A 107 -12.62 -8.07 -10.79
C ARG A 107 -12.49 -8.91 -12.06
N PRO A 108 -13.46 -8.83 -12.99
CA PRO A 108 -13.41 -9.56 -14.26
C PRO A 108 -12.18 -9.25 -15.14
N ASP A 109 -11.52 -8.11 -14.93
CA ASP A 109 -10.29 -7.73 -15.63
C ASP A 109 -9.01 -8.33 -15.01
N GLY A 110 -9.16 -9.19 -13.99
CA GLY A 110 -8.07 -9.85 -13.25
C GLY A 110 -7.42 -8.97 -12.18
N THR A 111 -7.91 -7.74 -11.97
CA THR A 111 -7.41 -6.89 -10.89
C THR A 111 -8.07 -7.23 -9.56
N ALA A 112 -7.28 -7.32 -8.49
CA ALA A 112 -7.79 -7.62 -7.16
C ALA A 112 -7.52 -6.50 -6.16
N ASP A 113 -8.47 -6.30 -5.26
CA ASP A 113 -8.37 -5.33 -4.17
C ASP A 113 -9.16 -5.77 -2.94
N TYR A 114 -9.00 -5.07 -1.82
CA TYR A 114 -9.66 -5.34 -0.56
C TYR A 114 -10.76 -4.32 -0.28
N TYR A 115 -11.90 -4.81 0.17
CA TYR A 115 -13.09 -4.01 0.46
C TYR A 115 -13.69 -4.41 1.81
N THR A 116 -14.49 -3.52 2.40
CA THR A 116 -15.39 -3.90 3.49
C THR A 116 -16.48 -4.83 2.93
N PRO A 117 -17.19 -5.59 3.79
CA PRO A 117 -18.32 -6.42 3.35
C PRO A 117 -19.41 -5.67 2.57
N GLU A 118 -19.53 -4.35 2.76
CA GLU A 118 -20.47 -3.48 2.04
C GLU A 118 -19.91 -2.94 0.71
N GLY A 119 -18.69 -3.32 0.34
CA GLY A 119 -18.06 -2.91 -0.92
C GLY A 119 -17.34 -1.55 -0.87
N LYS A 120 -17.05 -1.00 0.32
CA LYS A 120 -16.20 0.20 0.44
C LYS A 120 -14.74 -0.21 0.34
N SER A 121 -13.89 0.55 -0.35
CA SER A 121 -12.47 0.17 -0.46
C SER A 121 -11.76 0.28 0.89
N MET A 122 -10.92 -0.72 1.20
CA MET A 122 -10.03 -0.67 2.38
C MET A 122 -8.86 0.29 2.19
N ARG A 123 -8.53 0.65 0.94
CA ARG A 123 -7.49 1.65 0.67
C ARG A 123 -8.06 3.05 0.84
N LYS A 124 -7.25 3.97 1.35
CA LYS A 124 -7.52 5.40 1.12
C LYS A 124 -7.15 5.76 -0.31
N ALA A 125 -7.83 6.74 -0.87
CA ALA A 125 -7.54 7.22 -2.22
C ALA A 125 -6.11 7.77 -2.37
N PHE A 126 -5.41 8.05 -1.26
CA PHE A 126 -4.07 8.63 -1.24
C PHE A 126 -3.15 8.01 -0.18
N LEU A 127 -1.88 7.76 -0.51
CA LEU A 127 -0.77 7.52 0.42
C LEU A 127 -0.42 8.84 1.11
N ARG A 128 -0.20 8.81 2.42
CA ARG A 128 0.28 9.98 3.17
C ARG A 128 1.76 10.30 2.89
N ALA A 129 2.55 9.24 2.72
CA ALA A 129 3.96 9.32 2.34
C ALA A 129 4.18 8.54 1.03
N PRO A 130 4.49 9.22 -0.09
CA PRO A 130 4.63 8.59 -1.39
C PRO A 130 6.02 7.95 -1.63
N LEU A 131 6.76 7.64 -0.58
CA LEU A 131 8.09 7.00 -0.63
C LEU A 131 8.44 6.43 0.74
N GLU A 132 9.42 5.53 0.76
CA GLU A 132 10.16 5.22 1.99
C GLU A 132 11.11 6.37 2.32
N PHE A 133 11.12 6.82 3.57
CA PHE A 133 11.89 7.99 3.99
C PHE A 133 12.52 7.78 5.36
N THR A 134 13.60 8.52 5.62
CA THR A 134 14.31 8.44 6.92
C THR A 134 13.64 9.32 7.98
N ARG A 135 13.26 10.55 7.60
CA ARG A 135 12.51 11.48 8.45
C ARG A 135 11.77 12.53 7.62
N VAL A 136 10.78 13.16 8.25
CA VAL A 136 10.17 14.39 7.75
C VAL A 136 11.10 15.55 8.09
N SER A 137 11.78 16.13 7.11
CA SER A 137 12.77 17.21 7.33
C SER A 137 12.12 18.58 7.48
N SER A 138 10.97 18.80 6.86
CA SER A 138 10.20 20.04 6.99
C SER A 138 8.70 19.74 6.82
N ARG A 139 7.90 20.18 7.79
CA ARG A 139 6.44 19.99 7.77
C ARG A 139 5.74 21.11 7.00
N PHE A 140 4.49 20.87 6.61
CA PHE A 140 3.62 21.90 6.07
C PHE A 140 3.45 23.02 7.10
N ASN A 141 3.75 24.25 6.70
CA ASN A 141 3.66 25.40 7.59
C ASN A 141 3.49 26.69 6.79
N LEU A 142 2.26 27.19 6.73
CA LEU A 142 1.93 28.44 6.04
C LEU A 142 2.53 29.68 6.71
N ASN A 143 2.88 29.58 7.99
CA ASN A 143 3.40 30.67 8.82
C ASN A 143 4.91 30.55 9.08
N ARG A 144 5.64 29.73 8.33
CA ARG A 144 7.08 29.51 8.54
C ARG A 144 7.85 30.83 8.38
N ARG A 145 8.42 31.33 9.48
CA ARG A 145 9.21 32.55 9.53
C ARG A 145 10.63 32.25 9.05
N HIS A 146 11.11 32.96 8.04
CA HIS A 146 12.47 32.77 7.51
C HIS A 146 13.49 33.34 8.51
N PRO A 147 14.41 32.53 9.06
CA PRO A 147 15.23 32.91 10.21
C PRO A 147 16.15 34.11 9.95
N VAL A 148 16.51 34.35 8.69
CA VAL A 148 17.41 35.46 8.31
C VAL A 148 16.68 36.66 7.72
N LEU A 149 15.51 36.47 7.10
CA LEU A 149 14.82 37.53 6.34
C LEU A 149 13.62 38.12 7.09
N ASN A 150 13.27 37.51 8.24
CA ASN A 150 12.14 37.87 9.09
C ASN A 150 10.78 37.99 8.35
N ARG A 151 10.64 37.31 7.21
CA ARG A 151 9.41 37.22 6.40
C ARG A 151 8.79 35.84 6.52
N ILE A 152 7.48 35.76 6.40
CA ILE A 152 6.77 34.48 6.30
C ILE A 152 7.02 33.92 4.90
N ARG A 153 7.66 32.76 4.81
CA ARG A 153 7.78 31.97 3.59
C ARG A 153 7.11 30.62 3.82
N ALA A 154 5.82 30.59 3.51
CA ALA A 154 4.98 29.40 3.59
C ALA A 154 5.66 28.19 2.96
N HIS A 155 5.71 27.09 3.71
CA HIS A 155 6.04 25.79 3.19
C HIS A 155 4.74 25.08 2.84
N LYS A 156 4.42 25.01 1.55
CA LYS A 156 3.12 24.55 1.03
C LYS A 156 3.07 23.04 0.75
N GLY A 157 4.05 22.30 1.24
CA GLY A 157 4.18 20.87 1.14
C GLY A 157 4.87 20.28 2.36
N VAL A 158 5.29 19.03 2.25
CA VAL A 158 6.07 18.30 3.24
C VAL A 158 7.34 17.79 2.58
N ASP A 159 8.46 17.99 3.25
CA ASP A 159 9.76 17.51 2.78
C ASP A 159 10.10 16.20 3.48
N TYR A 160 10.28 15.16 2.68
CA TYR A 160 10.68 13.83 3.13
C TYR A 160 12.15 13.60 2.76
N ALA A 161 13.02 13.52 3.76
CA ALA A 161 14.43 13.26 3.56
C ALA A 161 14.65 11.78 3.22
N ALA A 162 15.23 11.54 2.05
CA ALA A 162 15.54 10.21 1.54
C ALA A 162 16.77 10.28 0.62
N PRO A 163 17.56 9.20 0.49
CA PRO A 163 18.69 9.17 -0.43
C PRO A 163 18.30 9.48 -1.89
N THR A 164 19.21 10.08 -2.64
CA THR A 164 19.03 10.23 -4.10
C THR A 164 18.80 8.86 -4.73
N GLY A 165 17.79 8.75 -5.59
CA GLY A 165 17.45 7.51 -6.24
C GLY A 165 16.38 6.68 -5.53
N THR A 166 15.94 7.04 -4.32
CA THR A 166 14.80 6.39 -3.66
C THR A 166 13.54 6.49 -4.55
N PRO A 167 12.80 5.39 -4.79
CA PRO A 167 11.59 5.42 -5.60
C PRO A 167 10.52 6.34 -5.01
N VAL A 168 9.96 7.21 -5.84
CA VAL A 168 8.78 8.04 -5.52
C VAL A 168 7.57 7.47 -6.25
N ARG A 169 6.50 7.22 -5.51
CA ARG A 169 5.28 6.56 -5.96
C ARG A 169 4.13 7.55 -6.09
N ALA A 170 3.18 7.30 -6.98
CA ALA A 170 1.94 8.05 -7.05
C ALA A 170 1.15 7.85 -5.75
N ALA A 171 0.79 8.94 -5.08
CA ALA A 171 0.03 8.88 -3.84
C ALA A 171 -1.37 8.26 -4.07
N GLY A 172 -1.99 8.48 -5.22
CA GLY A 172 -3.31 7.95 -5.54
C GLY A 172 -3.43 7.63 -7.02
N ASP A 173 -4.53 6.97 -7.39
CA ASP A 173 -4.90 6.79 -8.79
C ASP A 173 -5.14 8.14 -9.46
N GLY A 174 -4.69 8.31 -10.70
CA GLY A 174 -4.87 9.57 -11.39
C GLY A 174 -4.28 9.63 -12.78
N ARG A 175 -4.25 10.85 -13.31
CA ARG A 175 -3.66 11.20 -14.59
C ARG A 175 -2.54 12.19 -14.36
N VAL A 176 -1.35 11.89 -14.89
CA VAL A 176 -0.23 12.84 -14.90
C VAL A 176 -0.64 14.06 -15.73
N ILE A 177 -0.70 15.24 -15.11
CA ILE A 177 -1.01 16.50 -15.78
C ILE A 177 0.25 17.29 -16.12
N PHE A 178 1.36 17.01 -15.44
CA PHE A 178 2.66 17.62 -15.72
C PHE A 178 3.80 16.65 -15.40
N ALA A 179 4.83 16.62 -16.26
CA ALA A 179 6.10 15.95 -15.99
C ALA A 179 7.22 16.75 -16.69
N GLY A 180 8.07 17.44 -15.92
CA GLY A 180 9.10 18.32 -16.49
C GLY A 180 9.79 19.20 -15.46
N ARG A 181 10.63 20.15 -15.89
CA ARG A 181 11.25 21.13 -14.98
C ARG A 181 10.29 22.28 -14.68
N LYS A 182 10.20 22.68 -13.40
CA LYS A 182 9.34 23.78 -12.92
C LYS A 182 10.07 24.70 -11.94
N GLY A 183 10.97 25.53 -12.47
CA GLY A 183 11.68 26.57 -11.71
C GLY A 183 12.35 26.02 -10.45
N GLY A 184 12.05 26.64 -9.30
CA GLY A 184 12.60 26.25 -7.99
C GLY A 184 12.25 24.84 -7.53
N TYR A 185 11.20 24.22 -8.06
CA TYR A 185 10.87 22.82 -7.74
C TYR A 185 11.78 21.80 -8.45
N GLY A 186 12.57 22.22 -9.43
CA GLY A 186 13.40 21.29 -10.22
C GLY A 186 12.54 20.40 -11.10
N ASN A 187 12.86 19.11 -11.17
CA ASN A 187 12.05 18.12 -11.88
C ASN A 187 10.80 17.78 -11.06
N VAL A 188 9.64 17.88 -11.71
CA VAL A 188 8.34 17.76 -11.08
C VAL A 188 7.45 16.80 -11.84
N VAL A 189 6.68 16.00 -11.10
CA VAL A 189 5.47 15.34 -11.59
C VAL A 189 4.27 15.97 -10.87
N GLU A 190 3.21 16.29 -11.60
CA GLU A 190 1.89 16.62 -11.02
C GLU A 190 0.86 15.62 -11.51
N ILE A 191 0.01 15.14 -10.60
CA ILE A 191 -1.03 14.15 -10.88
C ILE A 191 -2.37 14.73 -10.45
N ASP A 192 -3.33 14.74 -11.38
CA ASP A 192 -4.74 15.00 -11.09
C ASP A 192 -5.44 13.68 -10.76
N HIS A 193 -6.04 13.63 -9.59
CA HIS A 193 -6.71 12.45 -9.04
C HIS A 193 -8.23 12.53 -9.16
N SER A 194 -8.73 13.50 -9.94
CA SER A 194 -10.14 13.89 -10.02
C SER A 194 -10.67 14.49 -8.72
N ARG A 195 -11.94 14.95 -8.72
CA ARG A 195 -12.62 15.58 -7.56
C ARG A 195 -11.84 16.77 -6.97
N GLY A 196 -11.09 17.47 -7.82
CA GLY A 196 -10.31 18.64 -7.45
C GLY A 196 -9.03 18.36 -6.66
N VAL A 197 -8.59 17.11 -6.56
CA VAL A 197 -7.33 16.77 -5.87
C VAL A 197 -6.17 16.69 -6.84
N VAL A 198 -5.11 17.45 -6.55
CA VAL A 198 -3.85 17.40 -7.30
C VAL A 198 -2.70 17.17 -6.32
N THR A 199 -1.80 16.25 -6.67
CA THR A 199 -0.54 16.06 -5.93
C THR A 199 0.66 16.47 -6.76
N LEU A 200 1.70 16.98 -6.11
CA LEU A 200 2.94 17.43 -6.73
C LEU A 200 4.14 16.78 -6.05
N TYR A 201 5.07 16.28 -6.87
CA TYR A 201 6.29 15.59 -6.47
C TYR A 201 7.49 16.32 -7.07
N ALA A 202 8.28 17.00 -6.25
CA ALA A 202 9.36 17.88 -6.69
C ALA A 202 10.76 17.42 -6.29
N HIS A 203 11.77 18.13 -6.80
CA HIS A 203 13.19 17.87 -6.60
C HIS A 203 13.68 16.51 -7.13
N LEU A 204 12.91 15.88 -8.03
CA LEU A 204 13.22 14.55 -8.55
C LEU A 204 14.59 14.53 -9.26
N SER A 205 15.36 13.45 -9.11
CA SER A 205 16.59 13.27 -9.90
C SER A 205 16.25 12.94 -11.35
N ARG A 206 15.30 12.03 -11.55
CA ARG A 206 14.80 11.59 -12.86
C ARG A 206 13.35 11.10 -12.76
N PHE A 207 12.66 11.09 -13.89
CA PHE A 207 11.34 10.48 -14.03
C PHE A 207 11.46 8.96 -14.23
N ALA A 208 10.44 8.21 -13.81
CA ALA A 208 10.36 6.80 -14.16
C ALA A 208 10.00 6.61 -15.65
N LYS A 209 10.31 5.44 -16.21
CA LYS A 209 10.09 5.17 -17.63
C LYS A 209 8.60 5.33 -17.98
N GLY A 210 8.33 6.08 -19.05
CA GLY A 210 6.98 6.29 -19.56
C GLY A 210 6.15 7.36 -18.84
N ILE A 211 6.67 7.98 -17.78
CA ILE A 211 6.00 9.07 -17.06
C ILE A 211 6.02 10.35 -17.89
N ARG A 212 4.83 10.76 -18.34
CA ARG A 212 4.60 11.98 -19.12
C ARG A 212 3.17 12.47 -18.95
N ALA A 213 2.93 13.74 -19.27
CA ALA A 213 1.58 14.30 -19.27
C ALA A 213 0.60 13.46 -20.10
N GLY A 214 -0.59 13.26 -19.56
CA GLY A 214 -1.66 12.42 -20.12
C GLY A 214 -1.64 10.94 -19.71
N GLN A 215 -0.55 10.45 -19.10
CA GLN A 215 -0.48 9.05 -18.68
C GLN A 215 -1.36 8.77 -17.44
N ARG A 216 -2.08 7.65 -17.45
CA ARG A 216 -2.74 7.12 -16.24
C ARG A 216 -1.75 6.40 -15.34
N VAL A 217 -1.88 6.61 -14.04
CA VAL A 217 -1.08 5.98 -13.00
C VAL A 217 -2.00 5.46 -11.91
N GLN A 218 -1.65 4.30 -11.37
CA GLN A 218 -2.29 3.73 -10.20
C GLN A 218 -1.54 4.19 -8.94
N GLN A 219 -2.23 4.25 -7.81
CA GLN A 219 -1.61 4.42 -6.50
C GLN A 219 -0.44 3.43 -6.32
N GLY A 220 0.66 3.89 -5.75
CA GLY A 220 1.84 3.06 -5.50
C GLY A 220 2.76 2.86 -6.72
N LYS A 221 2.32 3.21 -7.94
CA LYS A 221 3.17 3.17 -9.15
C LYS A 221 4.35 4.11 -9.03
N VAL A 222 5.57 3.65 -9.33
CA VAL A 222 6.76 4.50 -9.34
C VAL A 222 6.66 5.54 -10.47
N ILE A 223 6.76 6.81 -10.10
CA ILE A 223 6.64 7.96 -11.01
C ILE A 223 7.96 8.72 -11.19
N GLY A 224 8.92 8.50 -10.30
CA GLY A 224 10.21 9.16 -10.35
C GLY A 224 11.09 8.70 -9.20
N TYR A 225 12.20 9.39 -9.04
CA TYR A 225 13.18 9.06 -8.01
C TYR A 225 13.64 10.33 -7.30
N VAL A 226 13.84 10.23 -5.98
CA VAL A 226 14.33 11.32 -5.15
C VAL A 226 15.62 11.90 -5.74
N GLY A 227 15.77 13.21 -5.61
CA GLY A 227 16.98 13.92 -6.00
C GLY A 227 17.11 15.22 -5.24
N MET A 228 17.80 16.17 -5.87
CA MET A 228 18.03 17.50 -5.34
C MET A 228 17.99 18.57 -6.43
N THR A 229 17.16 18.35 -7.46
CA THR A 229 17.07 19.31 -8.57
C THR A 229 16.29 20.56 -8.16
N GLY A 230 16.59 21.71 -8.77
CA GLY A 230 15.96 22.97 -8.39
C GLY A 230 16.56 23.58 -7.12
N LEU A 231 15.74 24.26 -6.33
CA LEU A 231 16.15 24.91 -5.08
C LEU A 231 16.02 23.92 -3.91
N ALA A 232 16.98 23.01 -3.79
CA ALA A 232 17.06 22.01 -2.73
C ALA A 232 18.41 22.09 -2.01
N THR A 233 18.42 22.00 -0.68
CA THR A 233 19.65 22.01 0.13
C THR A 233 20.26 20.63 0.34
N GLY A 234 19.52 19.57 0.02
CA GLY A 234 19.95 18.18 0.12
C GLY A 234 18.94 17.24 -0.55
N PRO A 235 19.24 15.95 -0.71
CA PRO A 235 18.32 14.97 -1.26
C PRO A 235 17.04 14.84 -0.43
N HIS A 236 15.90 15.15 -1.05
CA HIS A 236 14.58 14.98 -0.45
C HIS A 236 13.49 14.99 -1.52
N LEU A 237 12.31 14.50 -1.16
CA LEU A 237 11.09 14.75 -1.90
C LEU A 237 10.34 15.93 -1.27
N HIS A 238 10.02 16.95 -2.07
CA HIS A 238 9.00 17.93 -1.69
C HIS A 238 7.65 17.46 -2.24
N TYR A 239 6.71 17.19 -1.34
CA TYR A 239 5.38 16.65 -1.65
C TYR A 239 4.28 17.65 -1.29
N GLU A 240 3.42 17.98 -2.24
CA GLU A 240 2.25 18.82 -2.00
C GLU A 240 0.95 18.06 -2.28
N TYR A 241 -0.07 18.40 -1.49
CA TYR A 241 -1.46 17.99 -1.71
C TYR A 241 -2.32 19.24 -1.84
N ARG A 242 -3.07 19.34 -2.94
CA ARG A 242 -3.97 20.46 -3.23
C ARG A 242 -5.39 19.94 -3.40
N LEU A 243 -6.34 20.56 -2.69
CA LEU A 243 -7.77 20.31 -2.84
C LEU A 243 -8.43 21.58 -3.36
N ASN A 244 -9.05 21.51 -4.53
CA ASN A 244 -9.68 22.64 -5.24
C ASN A 244 -8.72 23.84 -5.36
N GLY A 245 -7.46 23.56 -5.70
CA GLY A 245 -6.39 24.57 -5.82
C GLY A 245 -5.78 25.05 -4.51
N VAL A 246 -6.34 24.68 -3.34
CA VAL A 246 -5.84 25.09 -2.02
C VAL A 246 -4.89 24.03 -1.47
N HIS A 247 -3.68 24.44 -1.04
CA HIS A 247 -2.71 23.52 -0.45
C HIS A 247 -3.19 23.10 0.95
N LYS A 248 -3.19 21.80 1.21
CA LYS A 248 -3.51 21.20 2.52
C LYS A 248 -2.31 20.44 3.03
N ASP A 249 -2.23 20.30 4.35
CA ASP A 249 -1.22 19.45 4.98
C ASP A 249 -1.50 17.98 4.64
N PRO A 250 -0.67 17.32 3.79
CA PRO A 250 -0.89 15.92 3.42
C PRO A 250 -0.82 14.97 4.62
N GLN A 251 -0.18 15.37 5.73
CA GLN A 251 -0.10 14.55 6.94
C GLN A 251 -1.33 14.68 7.84
N LYS A 252 -2.28 15.57 7.53
CA LYS A 252 -3.43 15.82 8.40
C LYS A 252 -4.75 15.88 7.66
N VAL A 253 -4.74 16.08 6.35
CA VAL A 253 -5.96 16.12 5.56
C VAL A 253 -6.72 14.79 5.70
N PRO A 254 -8.03 14.81 5.97
CA PRO A 254 -8.86 13.62 5.88
C PRO A 254 -8.80 13.10 4.45
N LEU A 255 -8.41 11.84 4.27
CA LEU A 255 -8.31 11.23 2.96
C LEU A 255 -9.61 10.50 2.67
N PRO A 256 -10.23 10.74 1.50
CA PRO A 256 -11.39 9.97 1.11
C PRO A 256 -10.98 8.51 0.90
N ASP A 257 -11.89 7.58 1.14
CA ASP A 257 -11.71 6.19 0.77
C ASP A 257 -11.51 6.11 -0.75
N ALA A 258 -10.75 5.11 -1.21
CA ALA A 258 -10.65 4.82 -2.64
C ALA A 258 -12.05 4.43 -3.18
N ARG A 259 -12.18 4.35 -4.51
CA ARG A 259 -13.49 4.13 -5.12
C ARG A 259 -14.10 2.83 -4.57
N PRO A 260 -15.36 2.86 -4.10
CA PRO A 260 -16.06 1.64 -3.73
C PRO A 260 -16.27 0.77 -4.96
N ILE A 261 -16.73 -0.46 -4.74
CA ILE A 261 -17.20 -1.35 -5.80
C ILE A 261 -18.22 -0.61 -6.67
N GLU A 262 -18.02 -0.72 -7.98
CA GLU A 262 -18.91 -0.18 -8.98
C GLU A 262 -20.32 -0.81 -8.84
N PRO A 263 -21.41 -0.02 -8.97
CA PRO A 263 -22.75 -0.55 -8.81
C PRO A 263 -23.04 -1.79 -9.68
N GLU A 264 -22.45 -1.85 -10.87
CA GLU A 264 -22.60 -2.95 -11.82
C GLU A 264 -21.92 -4.25 -11.35
N LEU A 265 -20.89 -4.14 -10.50
CA LEU A 265 -20.15 -5.27 -9.94
C LEU A 265 -20.66 -5.68 -8.55
N LEU A 266 -21.54 -4.91 -7.92
CA LEU A 266 -21.96 -5.13 -6.53
C LEU A 266 -22.59 -6.51 -6.30
N ALA A 267 -23.42 -6.99 -7.23
CA ALA A 267 -24.04 -8.31 -7.11
C ALA A 267 -23.00 -9.45 -7.17
N ASP A 268 -22.04 -9.37 -8.09
CA ASP A 268 -20.94 -10.34 -8.22
C ASP A 268 -20.01 -10.28 -7.00
N PHE A 269 -19.70 -9.07 -6.54
CA PHE A 269 -18.94 -8.83 -5.33
C PHE A 269 -19.58 -9.51 -4.12
N LEU A 270 -20.86 -9.24 -3.84
CA LEU A 270 -21.56 -9.82 -2.68
C LEU A 270 -21.62 -11.35 -2.78
N ALA A 271 -21.91 -11.89 -3.96
CA ALA A 271 -22.00 -13.33 -4.18
C ALA A 271 -20.65 -14.04 -3.92
N LYS A 272 -19.54 -13.46 -4.40
CA LYS A 272 -18.20 -14.05 -4.24
C LYS A 272 -17.60 -13.85 -2.84
N THR A 273 -17.93 -12.75 -2.17
CA THR A 273 -17.29 -12.38 -0.90
C THR A 273 -18.07 -12.85 0.34
N ALA A 274 -19.38 -13.07 0.24
CA ALA A 274 -20.18 -13.53 1.38
C ALA A 274 -19.65 -14.83 2.03
N PRO A 275 -19.24 -15.88 1.28
CA PRO A 275 -18.64 -17.07 1.89
C PRO A 275 -17.32 -16.79 2.60
N LEU A 276 -16.50 -15.89 2.05
CA LEU A 276 -15.22 -15.51 2.64
C LEU A 276 -15.42 -14.73 3.94
N VAL A 277 -16.39 -13.82 4.00
CA VAL A 277 -16.74 -13.11 5.23
C VAL A 277 -17.26 -14.09 6.28
N ALA A 278 -18.15 -15.01 5.90
CA ALA A 278 -18.68 -16.03 6.81
C ALA A 278 -17.59 -16.97 7.36
N SER A 279 -16.52 -17.22 6.60
CA SER A 279 -15.40 -18.06 7.05
C SER A 279 -14.70 -17.52 8.31
N LEU A 280 -14.77 -16.20 8.53
CA LEU A 280 -14.18 -15.54 9.71
C LEU A 280 -14.93 -15.85 11.01
N ASP A 281 -16.18 -16.29 10.91
CA ASP A 281 -17.06 -16.61 12.04
C ASP A 281 -17.11 -18.11 12.38
N LEU A 282 -16.46 -18.96 11.57
CA LEU A 282 -16.52 -20.39 11.78
C LEU A 282 -15.87 -20.78 13.12
N PRO A 283 -16.55 -21.58 13.96
CA PRO A 283 -15.95 -22.15 15.15
C PRO A 283 -14.86 -23.13 14.74
N PHE A 284 -13.72 -23.13 15.45
CA PHE A 284 -12.76 -24.22 15.26
C PHE A 284 -13.36 -25.51 15.84
N GLY A 285 -13.14 -26.63 15.13
CA GLY A 285 -13.22 -27.95 15.74
C GLY A 285 -12.26 -28.05 16.94
N PRO A 286 -12.46 -28.99 17.88
CA PRO A 286 -11.71 -29.05 19.12
C PRO A 286 -10.20 -29.04 18.83
N ALA A 287 -9.47 -28.22 19.59
CA ALA A 287 -8.01 -28.19 19.53
C ALA A 287 -7.48 -29.61 19.75
N LEU A 288 -6.85 -30.19 18.74
CA LEU A 288 -6.03 -31.38 18.93
C LEU A 288 -4.83 -30.94 19.77
N VAL A 289 -4.97 -31.11 21.08
CA VAL A 289 -3.87 -31.00 22.02
C VAL A 289 -2.90 -32.13 21.67
N ALA A 290 -1.79 -31.78 21.02
CA ALA A 290 -0.66 -32.70 20.87
C ALA A 290 -0.20 -33.13 22.26
N ARG A 291 -0.15 -34.45 22.49
CA ARG A 291 0.41 -35.06 23.69
C ARG A 291 1.92 -35.07 23.63
#